data_AF-A0A6M1U134-F1
#
_entry.id   AF-A0A6M1U134-F1
#
_cell.length_a   1.000
_cell.length_b   1.000
_cell.length_c   1.000
_cell.angle_alpha   90.00
_cell.angle_beta   90.00
_cell.angle_gamma   90.00
#
_symmetry.space_group_name_H-M   'P 1'
#
loop_
_entity.id
_entity.type
_entity.pdbx_description
1 polymer ?
#
loop_
_entity_poly.entity_id
_entity_poly.type
_entity_poly.pdbx_seq_one_letter_code
_entity_poly.pdbx_strand_id
1 'polypeptide(L)'
;MVNIGEGAVAEAPIDHLLVEKLSDPKTIEQLVRLLDKLEHVTFLFDMLENFLRRGPEIADSINDLVVLLRHSLSRPEYVTRFEHAFAALRRMQEFLDSPQVQELLKSDVLDVRSVQIVGKVSRSMIRATEETAQTGTKRVGLLGIMRALSDPELQPALNFILNFTRHLSKEFDDA
;
A
#
# COMPACT_ATOMS: atom_id res chain seq x y z
N MET A 1 -75.60 41.26 22.61
CA MET A 1 -74.14 41.17 22.48
C MET A 1 -73.63 40.55 23.78
N VAL A 2 -73.47 39.22 23.80
CA VAL A 2 -72.18 38.50 23.77
C VAL A 2 -71.27 38.90 24.94
N ASN A 3 -71.13 38.02 25.93
CA ASN A 3 -69.92 37.20 26.01
C ASN A 3 -70.16 35.96 26.89
N ILE A 4 -70.21 34.80 26.25
CA ILE A 4 -70.18 33.47 26.86
C ILE A 4 -68.75 33.01 26.67
N GLY A 5 -68.06 32.62 27.75
CA GLY A 5 -66.68 32.17 27.65
C GLY A 5 -66.11 31.66 28.97
N GLU A 6 -66.90 30.95 29.75
CA GLU A 6 -66.40 30.09 30.83
C GLU A 6 -66.58 28.65 30.34
N GLY A 7 -65.48 27.95 30.08
CA GLY A 7 -65.55 26.57 29.61
C GLY A 7 -64.29 26.06 28.92
N ALA A 8 -63.55 25.23 29.65
CA ALA A 8 -62.67 24.18 29.16
C ALA A 8 -61.37 24.62 28.45
N VAL A 9 -60.36 24.98 29.26
CA VAL A 9 -58.99 24.55 28.95
C VAL A 9 -58.99 23.03 29.18
N ALA A 10 -59.40 22.27 28.17
CA ALA A 10 -59.17 20.83 28.16
C ALA A 10 -57.67 20.62 27.91
N GLU A 11 -56.89 20.57 28.99
CA GLU A 11 -55.69 19.74 28.99
C GLU A 11 -56.16 18.32 28.65
N ALA A 12 -56.17 17.97 27.37
CA ALA A 12 -56.11 16.57 27.01
C ALA A 12 -54.81 16.09 27.67
N PRO A 13 -54.89 15.24 28.71
CA PRO A 13 -53.70 14.86 29.44
C PRO A 13 -52.80 14.21 28.41
N ILE A 14 -51.55 14.66 28.34
CA ILE A 14 -50.54 14.13 27.42
C ILE A 14 -50.58 12.58 27.43
N ASP A 15 -50.94 12.00 28.57
CA ASP A 15 -51.27 10.61 28.83
C ASP A 15 -52.26 9.99 27.83
N HIS A 16 -53.38 10.62 27.48
CA HIS A 16 -54.35 10.04 26.54
C HIS A 16 -53.84 10.02 25.10
N LEU A 17 -53.16 11.09 24.67
CA LEU A 17 -52.54 11.16 23.34
C LEU A 17 -51.35 10.21 23.22
N LEU A 18 -50.58 10.05 24.30
CA LEU A 18 -49.51 9.06 24.38
C LEU A 18 -50.08 7.65 24.35
N VAL A 19 -51.12 7.34 25.12
CA VAL A 19 -51.76 6.02 25.13
C VAL A 19 -52.35 5.69 23.77
N GLU A 20 -52.98 6.64 23.07
CA GLU A 20 -53.49 6.44 21.71
C GLU A 20 -52.36 6.16 20.70
N LYS A 21 -51.26 6.94 20.75
CA LYS A 21 -50.10 6.70 19.89
C LYS A 21 -49.33 5.43 20.24
N LEU A 22 -49.25 5.06 21.51
CA LEU A 22 -48.64 3.82 22.00
C LEU A 22 -49.56 2.61 21.80
N SER A 23 -50.83 2.80 21.44
CA SER A 23 -51.71 1.71 21.04
C SER A 23 -51.54 1.32 19.58
N ASP A 24 -50.87 2.15 18.77
CA ASP A 24 -50.50 1.83 17.39
C ASP A 24 -49.27 0.89 17.40
N PRO A 25 -49.41 -0.36 16.90
CA PRO A 25 -48.32 -1.34 16.85
C PRO A 25 -47.08 -0.82 16.12
N LYS A 26 -47.28 0.02 15.09
CA LYS A 26 -46.18 0.59 14.30
C LYS A 26 -45.38 1.62 15.11
N THR A 27 -46.07 2.40 15.94
CA THR A 27 -45.44 3.39 16.82
C THR A 27 -44.66 2.71 17.94
N ILE A 28 -45.21 1.63 18.52
CA ILE A 28 -44.47 0.79 19.49
C ILE A 28 -43.21 0.22 18.85
N GLU A 29 -43.30 -0.34 17.64
CA GLU A 29 -42.14 -0.93 16.95
C GLU A 29 -41.05 0.11 16.66
N GLN A 30 -41.44 1.31 16.24
CA GLN A 30 -40.49 2.42 16.02
C GLN A 30 -39.85 2.89 17.32
N LEU A 31 -40.61 2.92 18.42
CA LEU A 31 -40.10 3.30 19.73
C LEU A 31 -39.12 2.26 20.28
N VAL A 32 -39.43 0.97 20.16
CA VAL A 32 -38.53 -0.14 20.51
C VAL A 32 -37.24 -0.07 19.68
N ARG A 33 -37.34 0.13 18.37
CA ARG A 33 -36.16 0.30 17.51
C ARG A 33 -35.32 1.54 17.85
N LEU A 34 -35.95 2.61 18.35
CA LEU A 34 -35.24 3.80 18.82
C LEU A 34 -34.57 3.53 20.17
N LEU A 35 -35.27 2.89 21.10
CA LEU A 35 -34.73 2.44 22.40
C LEU A 35 -33.51 1.52 22.22
N ASP A 36 -33.59 0.56 21.29
CA ASP A 36 -32.47 -0.33 20.93
C ASP A 36 -31.27 0.44 20.35
N LYS A 37 -31.50 1.61 19.76
CA LYS A 37 -30.45 2.47 19.19
C LYS A 37 -29.93 3.51 20.18
N LEU A 38 -30.59 3.75 21.31
CA LEU A 38 -30.17 4.76 22.29
C LEU A 38 -28.80 4.44 22.90
N GLU A 39 -28.46 3.17 23.06
CA GLU A 39 -27.13 2.74 23.52
C GLU A 39 -26.01 3.18 22.55
N HIS A 40 -26.30 3.25 21.25
CA HIS A 40 -25.37 3.76 20.23
C HIS A 40 -25.37 5.29 20.15
N VAL A 41 -26.46 5.95 20.56
CA VAL A 41 -26.56 7.42 20.57
C VAL A 41 -25.65 8.01 21.63
N THR A 42 -25.56 7.41 22.82
CA THR A 42 -24.62 7.87 23.87
C THR A 42 -23.18 7.80 23.39
N PHE A 43 -22.80 6.71 22.71
CA PHE A 43 -21.47 6.58 22.12
C PHE A 43 -21.18 7.64 21.03
N LEU A 44 -22.16 7.94 20.17
CA LEU A 44 -22.02 9.01 19.17
C LEU A 44 -21.91 10.40 19.83
N PHE A 45 -22.63 10.63 20.91
CA PHE A 45 -22.51 11.87 21.69
C PHE A 45 -21.14 11.96 22.36
N ASP A 46 -20.61 10.89 22.94
CA ASP A 46 -19.28 10.87 23.54
C ASP A 46 -18.17 11.08 22.48
N MET A 47 -18.32 10.48 21.31
CA MET A 47 -17.41 10.69 20.17
C MET A 47 -17.48 12.14 19.67
N LEU A 48 -18.69 12.68 19.51
CA LEU A 48 -18.89 14.06 19.07
C LEU A 48 -18.38 15.06 20.11
N GLU A 49 -18.60 14.81 21.40
CA GLU A 49 -18.08 15.63 22.49
C GLU A 49 -16.55 15.60 22.51
N ASN A 50 -15.93 14.44 22.35
CA ASN A 50 -14.48 14.32 22.25
C ASN A 50 -13.92 14.98 20.98
N PHE A 51 -14.63 14.91 19.85
CA PHE A 51 -14.25 15.60 18.61
C PHE A 51 -14.38 17.12 18.73
N LEU A 52 -15.48 17.63 19.32
CA LEU A 52 -15.68 19.05 19.56
C LEU A 52 -14.68 19.60 20.59
N ARG A 53 -14.35 18.81 21.61
CA ARG A 53 -13.35 19.15 22.63
C ARG A 53 -11.93 19.20 22.06
N ARG A 54 -11.61 18.37 21.07
CA ARG A 54 -10.36 18.39 20.30
C ARG A 54 -10.44 19.27 19.05
N GLY A 55 -11.61 19.84 18.77
CA GLY A 55 -11.92 20.63 17.58
C GLY A 55 -10.98 21.82 17.37
N PRO A 56 -10.58 22.56 18.42
CA PRO A 56 -9.60 23.63 18.31
C PRO A 56 -8.23 23.12 17.83
N GLU A 57 -7.71 22.04 18.42
CA GLU A 57 -6.42 21.46 18.03
C GLU A 57 -6.43 20.90 16.59
N ILE A 58 -7.55 20.31 16.18
CA ILE A 58 -7.75 19.81 14.81
C ILE A 58 -7.86 20.99 13.83
N ALA A 59 -8.59 22.05 14.19
CA ALA A 59 -8.74 23.25 13.39
C ALA A 59 -7.39 23.97 13.22
N ASP A 60 -6.61 24.07 14.29
CA ASP A 60 -5.26 24.65 14.27
C ASP A 60 -4.32 23.82 13.39
N SER A 61 -4.36 22.49 13.51
CA SER A 61 -3.54 21.59 12.68
C SER A 61 -3.92 21.67 11.19
N ILE A 62 -5.22 21.77 10.86
CA ILE A 62 -5.69 21.96 9.49
C ILE A 62 -5.30 23.35 8.98
N ASN A 63 -5.42 24.38 9.79
CA ASN A 63 -5.02 25.74 9.43
C ASN A 63 -3.52 25.82 9.16
N ASP A 64 -2.68 25.19 9.99
CA ASP A 64 -1.24 25.11 9.79
C ASP A 64 -0.88 24.37 8.50
N LEU A 65 -1.56 23.26 8.19
CA LEU A 65 -1.39 22.56 6.93
C LEU A 65 -1.80 23.41 5.72
N VAL A 66 -2.90 24.16 5.83
CA VAL A 66 -3.37 25.07 4.76
C VAL A 66 -2.40 26.25 4.59
N VAL A 67 -1.88 26.81 5.68
CA VAL A 67 -0.87 27.89 5.65
C VAL A 67 0.43 27.39 5.04
N LEU A 68 0.91 26.20 5.42
CA LEU A 68 2.07 25.56 4.83
C LEU A 68 1.86 25.30 3.34
N LEU A 69 0.72 24.74 2.94
CA LEU A 69 0.40 24.49 1.54
C LEU A 69 0.34 25.80 0.74
N ARG A 70 -0.34 26.83 1.26
CA ARG A 70 -0.43 28.15 0.64
C ARG A 70 0.95 28.79 0.50
N HIS A 71 1.79 28.72 1.52
CA HIS A 71 3.13 29.29 1.50
C HIS A 71 4.08 28.51 0.56
N SER A 72 3.96 27.18 0.51
CA SER A 72 4.67 26.32 -0.44
C SER A 72 4.24 26.58 -1.89
N LEU A 73 2.95 26.80 -2.15
CA LEU A 73 2.44 27.14 -3.49
C LEU A 73 2.74 28.60 -3.90
N SER A 74 2.94 29.50 -2.93
CA SER A 74 3.27 30.91 -3.21
C SER A 74 4.73 31.10 -3.65
N ARG A 75 5.57 30.05 -3.53
CA ARG A 75 6.97 30.07 -3.95
C ARG A 75 7.13 29.29 -5.27
N PRO A 76 7.52 29.95 -6.37
CA PRO A 76 7.58 29.33 -7.69
C PRO A 76 8.55 28.15 -7.78
N GLU A 77 9.57 28.07 -6.90
CA GLU A 77 10.51 26.94 -6.88
C GLU A 77 9.88 25.63 -6.38
N TYR A 78 8.86 25.68 -5.53
CA TYR A 78 8.21 24.48 -5.00
C TYR A 78 7.11 23.96 -5.93
N VAL A 79 6.41 24.87 -6.62
CA VAL A 79 5.44 24.52 -7.66
C VAL A 79 6.14 23.77 -8.79
N THR A 80 7.27 24.30 -9.28
CA THR A 80 8.06 23.62 -10.34
C THR A 80 8.62 22.28 -9.86
N ARG A 81 9.09 22.19 -8.61
CA ARG A 81 9.54 20.92 -8.03
C ARG A 81 8.42 19.89 -7.91
N PHE A 82 7.20 20.31 -7.56
CA PHE A 82 6.02 19.44 -7.49
C PHE A 82 5.62 18.95 -8.88
N GLU A 83 5.58 19.83 -9.87
CA GLU A 83 5.35 19.47 -11.28
C GLU A 83 6.40 18.46 -11.79
N HIS A 84 7.68 18.65 -11.48
CA HIS A 84 8.73 17.71 -11.86
C HIS A 84 8.61 16.36 -11.16
N ALA A 85 8.29 16.35 -9.86
CA ALA A 85 8.06 15.11 -9.13
C ALA A 85 6.83 14.35 -9.68
N PHE A 86 5.76 15.08 -10.00
CA PHE A 86 4.56 14.50 -10.59
C PHE A 86 4.79 13.99 -12.01
N ALA A 87 5.53 14.73 -12.83
CA ALA A 87 5.94 14.29 -14.16
C ALA A 87 6.87 13.07 -14.11
N ALA A 88 7.80 13.02 -13.14
CA ALA A 88 8.66 11.86 -12.92
C ALA A 88 7.85 10.64 -12.46
N LEU A 89 6.86 10.83 -11.58
CA LEU A 89 5.95 9.78 -11.15
C LEU A 89 5.11 9.25 -12.30
N ARG A 90 4.54 10.13 -13.16
CA ARG A 90 3.81 9.70 -14.36
C ARG A 90 4.70 8.92 -15.33
N ARG A 91 5.92 9.40 -15.60
CA ARG A 91 6.87 8.69 -16.46
C ARG A 91 7.28 7.35 -15.88
N MET A 92 7.49 7.27 -14.57
CA MET A 92 7.77 6.01 -13.88
C MET A 92 6.58 5.06 -14.01
N GLN A 93 5.36 5.57 -13.83
CA GLN A 93 4.14 4.78 -13.98
C GLN A 93 3.97 4.27 -15.42
N GLU A 94 4.13 5.14 -16.42
CA GLU A 94 4.12 4.76 -17.84
C GLU A 94 5.19 3.70 -18.17
N PHE A 95 6.38 3.81 -17.56
CA PHE A 95 7.44 2.82 -17.71
C PHE A 95 7.07 1.48 -17.05
N LEU A 96 6.52 1.49 -15.84
CA LEU A 96 6.07 0.29 -15.13
C LEU A 96 4.88 -0.38 -15.82
N ASP A 97 4.01 0.41 -16.44
CA ASP A 97 2.85 -0.05 -17.21
C ASP A 97 3.25 -0.53 -18.62
N SER A 98 4.51 -0.32 -19.03
CA SER A 98 4.98 -0.79 -20.33
C SER A 98 4.90 -2.33 -20.41
N PRO A 99 4.45 -2.89 -21.54
CA PRO A 99 4.31 -4.34 -21.70
C PRO A 99 5.59 -5.11 -21.40
N GLN A 100 6.76 -4.53 -21.73
CA GLN A 100 8.06 -5.14 -21.53
C GLN A 100 8.42 -5.23 -20.04
N VAL A 101 8.14 -4.17 -19.26
CA VAL A 101 8.41 -4.17 -17.82
C VAL A 101 7.41 -5.05 -17.08
N GLN A 102 6.15 -5.04 -17.49
CA GLN A 102 5.14 -5.98 -16.98
C GLN A 102 5.54 -7.43 -17.25
N GLU A 103 6.05 -7.73 -18.44
CA GLU A 103 6.53 -9.08 -18.77
C GLU A 103 7.74 -9.47 -17.90
N LEU A 104 8.69 -8.56 -17.68
CA LEU A 104 9.83 -8.81 -16.79
C LEU A 104 9.40 -8.99 -15.32
N LEU A 105 8.41 -8.23 -14.85
CA LEU A 105 7.84 -8.35 -13.50
C LEU A 105 7.03 -9.64 -13.32
N LYS A 106 6.35 -10.08 -14.37
CA LYS A 106 5.60 -11.35 -14.39
C LYS A 106 6.51 -12.55 -14.60
N SER A 107 7.63 -12.36 -15.28
CA SER A 107 8.64 -13.39 -15.44
C SER A 107 9.34 -13.66 -14.11
N ASP A 108 9.78 -14.92 -13.91
CA ASP A 108 10.55 -15.31 -12.74
C ASP A 108 11.95 -14.64 -12.66
N VAL A 109 12.28 -13.73 -13.58
CA VAL A 109 13.57 -13.01 -13.65
C VAL A 109 13.78 -12.11 -12.44
N LEU A 110 12.72 -11.49 -11.91
CA LEU A 110 12.79 -10.61 -10.74
C LEU A 110 12.45 -11.31 -9.42
N ASP A 111 12.28 -12.64 -9.43
CA ASP A 111 12.13 -13.41 -8.20
C ASP A 111 13.40 -13.34 -7.32
N VAL A 112 13.21 -13.45 -6.01
CA VAL A 112 14.27 -13.44 -5.01
C VAL A 112 15.35 -14.47 -5.34
N ARG A 113 14.98 -15.66 -5.83
CA ARG A 113 15.94 -16.71 -6.19
C ARG A 113 16.79 -16.32 -7.39
N SER A 114 16.20 -15.75 -8.43
CA SER A 114 16.89 -15.32 -9.65
C SER A 114 17.89 -14.20 -9.34
N VAL A 115 17.47 -13.20 -8.56
CA VAL A 115 18.34 -12.10 -8.09
C VAL A 115 19.52 -12.64 -7.25
N GLN A 116 19.29 -13.64 -6.40
CA GLN A 116 20.36 -14.26 -5.63
C GLN A 116 21.39 -14.99 -6.50
N ILE A 117 20.96 -15.68 -7.56
CA ILE A 117 21.86 -16.35 -8.51
C ILE A 117 22.72 -15.32 -9.23
N VAL A 118 22.10 -14.26 -9.77
CA VAL A 118 22.84 -13.15 -10.42
C VAL A 118 23.84 -12.54 -9.44
N GLY A 119 23.42 -12.27 -8.20
CA GLY A 119 24.30 -11.73 -7.17
C GLY A 119 25.48 -12.66 -6.82
N LYS A 120 25.28 -13.98 -6.81
CA LYS A 120 26.38 -14.96 -6.63
C LYS A 120 27.37 -14.89 -7.78
N VAL A 121 26.89 -14.87 -9.03
CA VAL A 121 27.74 -14.77 -10.23
C VAL A 121 28.55 -13.48 -10.21
N SER A 122 27.89 -12.33 -9.99
CA SER A 122 28.57 -11.03 -9.95
C SER A 122 29.65 -10.98 -8.87
N ARG A 123 29.38 -11.47 -7.66
CA ARG A 123 30.38 -11.51 -6.59
C ARG A 123 31.56 -12.41 -6.93
N SER A 124 31.31 -13.59 -7.51
CA SER A 124 32.39 -14.48 -7.95
C SER A 124 33.23 -13.85 -9.05
N MET A 125 32.63 -13.14 -10.00
CA MET A 125 33.35 -12.40 -11.05
C MET A 125 34.23 -11.28 -10.48
N ILE A 126 33.70 -10.51 -9.52
CA ILE A 126 34.46 -9.43 -8.85
C ILE A 126 35.67 -10.03 -8.13
N ARG A 127 35.47 -11.08 -7.33
CA ARG A 127 36.56 -11.77 -6.63
C ARG A 127 37.61 -12.33 -7.59
N ALA A 128 37.19 -13.01 -8.65
CA ALA A 128 38.11 -13.55 -9.66
C ALA A 128 38.94 -12.45 -10.33
N THR A 129 38.32 -11.28 -10.57
CA THR A 129 39.01 -10.10 -11.13
C THR A 129 40.06 -9.55 -10.14
N GLU A 130 39.68 -9.40 -8.87
CA GLU A 130 40.58 -8.96 -7.79
C GLU A 130 41.76 -9.93 -7.59
N GLU A 131 41.50 -11.23 -7.54
CA GLU A 131 42.52 -12.27 -7.38
C GLU A 131 43.49 -12.32 -8.58
N THR A 132 42.97 -12.16 -9.81
CA THR A 132 43.80 -12.10 -11.02
C THR A 132 44.70 -10.87 -11.02
N ALA A 133 44.19 -9.72 -10.54
CA ALA A 133 44.97 -8.49 -10.42
C ALA A 133 46.09 -8.61 -9.38
N GLN A 134 45.86 -9.34 -8.28
CA GLN A 134 46.85 -9.51 -7.21
C GLN A 134 47.90 -10.59 -7.50
N THR A 135 47.51 -11.69 -8.16
CA THR A 135 48.39 -12.86 -8.36
C THR A 135 49.11 -12.89 -9.71
N GLY A 136 48.73 -11.99 -10.63
CA GLY A 136 49.31 -11.91 -11.98
C GLY A 136 48.89 -13.06 -12.88
N THR A 137 48.99 -12.86 -14.20
CA THR A 137 48.55 -13.86 -15.18
C THR A 137 49.52 -15.04 -15.23
N LYS A 138 49.15 -16.18 -14.64
CA LYS A 138 49.89 -17.46 -14.83
C LYS A 138 49.57 -18.02 -16.21
N ARG A 139 50.61 -18.35 -17.00
CA ARG A 139 50.43 -19.02 -18.30
C ARG A 139 49.94 -20.44 -18.06
N VAL A 140 48.69 -20.73 -18.44
CA VAL A 140 48.11 -22.07 -18.38
C VAL A 140 48.25 -22.74 -19.75
N GLY A 141 48.97 -23.87 -19.81
CA GLY A 141 49.05 -24.71 -21.01
C GLY A 141 47.92 -25.73 -21.11
N LEU A 142 47.84 -26.47 -22.23
CA LEU A 142 46.79 -27.49 -22.49
C LEU A 142 46.63 -28.51 -21.34
N LEU A 143 47.74 -28.99 -20.77
CA LEU A 143 47.74 -29.90 -19.62
C LEU A 143 47.22 -29.22 -18.33
N GLY A 144 47.45 -27.93 -18.17
CA GLY A 144 46.93 -27.16 -17.03
C GLY A 144 45.41 -27.02 -17.08
N ILE A 145 44.84 -26.86 -18.29
CA ILE A 145 43.39 -26.85 -18.49
C ILE A 145 42.79 -28.21 -18.14
N MET A 146 43.37 -29.32 -18.65
CA MET A 146 42.87 -30.66 -18.32
C MET A 146 42.94 -30.95 -16.81
N ARG A 147 44.00 -30.51 -16.15
CA ARG A 147 44.13 -30.64 -14.69
C ARG A 147 43.10 -29.81 -13.94
N ALA A 148 42.84 -28.57 -14.37
CA ALA A 148 41.80 -27.73 -13.78
C ALA A 148 40.41 -28.36 -13.95
N LEU A 149 40.07 -28.88 -15.12
CA LEU A 149 38.79 -29.57 -15.33
C LEU A 149 38.62 -30.83 -14.47
N SER A 150 39.73 -31.43 -14.03
CA SER A 150 39.72 -32.60 -13.14
C SER A 150 39.77 -32.22 -11.65
N ASP A 151 39.87 -30.92 -11.33
CA ASP A 151 39.98 -30.43 -9.96
C ASP A 151 38.68 -30.71 -9.17
N PRO A 152 38.75 -31.35 -7.98
CA PRO A 152 37.60 -31.55 -7.12
C PRO A 152 36.83 -30.26 -6.79
N GLU A 153 37.52 -29.13 -6.69
CA GLU A 153 36.91 -27.83 -6.37
C GLU A 153 36.01 -27.31 -7.51
N LEU A 154 36.30 -27.69 -8.76
CA LEU A 154 35.55 -27.26 -9.93
C LEU A 154 34.37 -28.18 -10.28
N GLN A 155 34.30 -29.39 -9.69
CA GLN A 155 33.23 -30.36 -9.96
C GLN A 155 31.81 -29.81 -9.77
N PRO A 156 31.49 -29.04 -8.69
CA PRO A 156 30.15 -28.48 -8.53
C PRO A 156 29.78 -27.49 -9.63
N ALA A 157 30.74 -26.67 -10.09
CA ALA A 157 30.52 -25.69 -11.15
C ALA A 157 30.34 -26.38 -12.51
N LEU A 158 31.16 -27.40 -12.81
CA LEU A 158 31.02 -28.22 -14.02
C LEU A 158 29.67 -28.93 -14.05
N ASN A 159 29.27 -29.54 -12.93
CA ASN A 159 27.97 -30.18 -12.81
C ASN A 159 26.81 -29.18 -12.98
N PHE A 160 26.93 -27.97 -12.42
CA PHE A 160 25.95 -26.90 -12.66
C PHE A 160 25.84 -26.56 -14.15
N ILE A 161 26.97 -26.34 -14.84
CA ILE A 161 26.99 -26.00 -16.28
C ILE A 161 26.32 -27.11 -17.09
N LEU A 162 26.66 -28.38 -16.83
CA LEU A 162 26.05 -29.52 -17.53
C LEU A 162 24.53 -29.59 -17.33
N ASN A 163 24.06 -29.42 -16.10
CA ASN A 163 22.62 -29.41 -15.82
C ASN A 163 21.93 -28.20 -16.42
N PHE A 164 22.53 -27.01 -16.33
CA PHE A 164 22.03 -25.79 -16.94
C PHE A 164 21.87 -25.96 -18.46
N THR A 165 22.92 -26.43 -19.16
CA THR A 165 22.88 -26.67 -20.61
C THR A 165 21.79 -27.68 -20.97
N ARG A 166 21.60 -28.73 -20.17
CA ARG A 166 20.55 -29.73 -20.40
C ARG A 166 19.14 -29.18 -20.23
N HIS A 167 18.91 -28.31 -19.25
CA HIS A 167 17.62 -27.65 -19.06
C HIS A 167 17.36 -26.60 -20.15
N LEU A 168 18.37 -25.78 -20.46
CA LEU A 168 18.28 -24.75 -21.50
C LEU A 168 18.00 -25.35 -22.89
N SER A 169 18.61 -26.49 -23.22
CA SER A 169 18.36 -27.16 -24.50
C SER A 169 16.90 -27.55 -24.69
N LYS A 170 16.19 -27.92 -23.62
CA LYS A 170 14.77 -28.31 -23.70
C LYS A 170 13.87 -27.11 -23.99
N GLU A 171 14.17 -25.97 -23.37
CA GLU A 171 13.43 -24.71 -23.60
C GLU A 171 13.55 -24.22 -25.06
N PHE A 172 14.66 -24.52 -25.74
CA PHE A 172 14.81 -24.22 -27.17
C PHE A 172 14.11 -25.21 -28.09
N ASP A 173 13.91 -26.45 -27.65
CA ASP A 173 13.17 -27.46 -28.41
C ASP A 173 11.64 -27.29 -28.27
N ASP A 174 11.19 -26.69 -27.17
CA ASP A 174 9.78 -26.43 -26.85
C ASP A 174 9.26 -25.04 -27.35
N ALA A 175 10.12 -24.22 -27.97
CA ALA A 175 9.82 -22.87 -28.50
C ALA A 175 9.67 -22.85 -30.04
#